data_AF-A0A7R9B690-F1
#
_entry.id   AF-A0A7R9B690-F1
#
_cell.length_a   1.000
_cell.length_b   1.000
_cell.length_c   1.000
_cell.angle_alpha   90.00
_cell.angle_beta   90.00
_cell.angle_gamma   90.00
#
_symmetry.space_group_name_H-M   'P 1'
#
loop_
_entity.id
_entity.type
_entity.pdbx_description
1 polymer ?
#
loop_
_entity_poly.entity_id
_entity_poly.type
_entity_poly.pdbx_seq_one_letter_code
_entity_poly.pdbx_strand_id
1 'polypeptide(L)'
;TFVLNAQCIIGFKTLNNSSLAPTKLLRHLPTIITKAKTAHTIAENLIKPRIMNVVETTNVELLSLSLKITSEIITYLQHLHTLIHKYFPFPNDDINWLQNTFTIAIKYLNMAVRKLEQLTNIVANHNIKYTFNTTMLLEFWTIFRREYP
;
A
#
# COMPACT_ATOMS: atom_id res chain seq x y z
N THR A 1 -1.41 -18.15 -7.84
CA THR A 1 -0.13 -17.46 -8.06
C THR A 1 -0.38 -15.97 -7.95
N PHE A 2 -0.19 -15.38 -6.77
CA PHE A 2 -0.49 -13.96 -6.53
C PHE A 2 0.60 -13.10 -7.17
N VAL A 3 0.22 -12.25 -8.13
CA VAL A 3 1.15 -11.38 -8.86
C VAL A 3 1.50 -10.20 -7.96
N LEU A 4 2.72 -10.21 -7.39
CA LEU A 4 3.27 -9.18 -6.51
C LEU A 4 3.76 -7.94 -7.29
N ASN A 5 2.91 -7.42 -8.19
CA ASN A 5 3.18 -6.16 -8.87
C ASN A 5 2.30 -5.08 -8.23
N ALA A 6 2.93 -4.03 -7.72
CA ALA A 6 2.20 -2.93 -7.12
C ALA A 6 1.43 -2.16 -8.19
N GLN A 7 0.11 -2.31 -8.20
CA GLN A 7 -0.79 -1.60 -9.10
C GLN A 7 -1.51 -0.49 -8.33
N CYS A 8 -1.50 0.71 -8.89
CA CYS A 8 -2.34 1.79 -8.39
C CYS A 8 -3.80 1.50 -8.80
N ILE A 9 -4.68 1.25 -7.83
CA ILE A 9 -6.11 0.98 -8.10
C ILE A 9 -6.89 2.21 -8.58
N ILE A 10 -6.38 3.43 -8.33
CA ILE A 10 -7.05 4.68 -8.72
C ILE A 10 -6.70 5.04 -10.18
N GLY A 11 -5.44 4.86 -10.57
CA GLY A 11 -4.95 5.16 -11.91
C GLY A 11 -4.82 3.94 -12.82
N PHE A 12 -5.16 2.74 -12.31
CA PHE A 12 -4.98 1.42 -12.93
C PHE A 12 -3.58 1.13 -13.49
N LYS A 13 -2.58 1.92 -13.07
CA LYS A 13 -1.20 1.87 -13.58
C LYS A 13 -0.33 0.98 -12.70
N THR A 14 0.41 0.09 -13.32
CA THR A 14 1.48 -0.68 -12.67
C THR A 14 2.65 0.24 -12.32
N LEU A 15 3.12 0.17 -11.08
CA LEU A 15 4.19 1.02 -10.55
C LEU A 15 5.49 0.23 -10.47
N ASN A 16 6.60 0.87 -10.84
CA ASN A 16 7.94 0.34 -10.58
C ASN A 16 8.36 0.61 -9.12
N ASN A 17 9.39 -0.09 -8.64
CA ASN A 17 9.84 0.00 -7.25
C ASN A 17 10.27 1.42 -6.87
N SER A 18 10.91 2.14 -7.80
CA SER A 18 11.30 3.53 -7.54
C SER A 18 10.09 4.43 -7.26
N SER A 19 8.92 4.12 -7.81
CA SER A 19 7.67 4.86 -7.60
C SER A 19 6.99 4.51 -6.28
N LEU A 20 7.40 3.41 -5.64
CA LEU A 20 6.92 2.95 -4.33
C LEU A 20 7.66 3.60 -3.15
N ALA A 21 8.73 4.36 -3.41
CA ALA A 21 9.37 5.16 -2.37
C ALA A 21 8.34 6.12 -1.72
N PRO A 22 8.32 6.27 -0.38
CA PRO A 22 7.28 7.02 0.32
C PRO A 22 7.02 8.43 -0.24
N THR A 23 8.08 9.16 -0.57
CA THR A 23 8.00 10.52 -1.13
C THR A 23 7.37 10.57 -2.52
N LYS A 24 7.59 9.55 -3.35
CA LYS A 24 7.01 9.47 -4.70
C LYS A 24 5.58 8.98 -4.69
N LEU A 25 5.24 8.05 -3.78
CA LEU A 25 3.85 7.63 -3.54
C LEU A 25 2.99 8.79 -3.04
N LEU A 26 3.48 9.55 -2.06
CA LEU A 26 2.79 10.73 -1.52
C LEU A 26 2.52 11.80 -2.58
N ARG A 27 3.38 11.91 -3.60
CA ARG A 27 3.17 12.82 -4.75
C ARG A 27 2.25 12.21 -5.82
N HIS A 28 2.30 10.89 -6.01
CA HIS A 28 1.50 10.17 -7.00
C HIS A 28 0.00 10.24 -6.68
N LEU A 29 -0.40 10.00 -5.43
CA LEU A 29 -1.81 9.94 -5.02
C LEU A 29 -2.59 11.23 -5.33
N PRO A 30 -2.16 12.45 -4.91
CA PRO A 30 -2.87 13.69 -5.22
C PRO A 30 -2.94 13.99 -6.73
N THR A 31 -1.89 13.63 -7.48
CA THR A 31 -1.83 13.86 -8.94
C THR A 31 -2.81 12.97 -9.69
N ILE A 32 -3.03 11.74 -9.23
CA ILE A 32 -4.00 10.83 -9.83
C ILE A 32 -5.43 11.23 -9.45
N ILE A 33 -5.65 11.63 -8.19
CA ILE A 33 -6.97 12.09 -7.71
C ILE A 33 -7.42 13.36 -8.46
N THR A 34 -6.52 14.33 -8.68
CA THR A 34 -6.84 15.56 -9.43
C THR A 34 -7.10 15.31 -10.92
N LYS A 35 -6.38 14.36 -11.53
CA LYS A 35 -6.60 13.96 -12.94
C LYS A 35 -7.88 13.13 -13.15
N ALA A 36 -8.34 12.41 -12.13
CA ALA A 36 -9.48 11.52 -12.27
C ALA A 36 -10.83 12.25 -12.43
N LYS A 37 -10.95 13.57 -12.16
CA LYS A 37 -12.17 14.43 -12.27
C LYS A 37 -13.48 13.89 -11.64
N THR A 38 -13.51 12.67 -11.11
CA THR A 38 -14.69 11.93 -10.64
C THR A 38 -15.18 12.39 -9.27
N ALA A 39 -14.31 12.93 -8.41
CA ALA A 39 -14.70 13.33 -7.07
C ALA A 39 -15.59 14.59 -7.03
N HIS A 40 -15.42 15.52 -7.98
CA HIS A 40 -16.15 16.81 -7.96
C HIS A 40 -17.59 16.69 -8.49
N THR A 41 -17.82 15.84 -9.50
CA THR A 41 -19.13 15.68 -10.16
C THR A 41 -20.12 14.82 -9.38
N ILE A 42 -19.62 13.84 -8.61
CA ILE A 42 -20.44 12.96 -7.76
C ILE A 42 -20.92 13.72 -6.51
N ALA A 43 -20.07 14.55 -5.93
CA ALA A 43 -20.41 15.36 -4.76
C ALA A 43 -21.46 16.44 -5.06
N GLU A 44 -21.41 17.09 -6.23
CA GLU A 44 -22.39 18.15 -6.55
C GLU A 44 -23.76 17.61 -6.98
N ASN A 45 -23.82 16.49 -7.73
CA ASN A 45 -25.08 16.02 -8.32
C ASN A 45 -25.87 15.02 -7.45
N LEU A 46 -25.21 14.22 -6.61
CA LEU A 46 -25.90 13.21 -5.80
C LEU A 46 -26.14 13.64 -4.35
N ILE A 47 -25.27 14.51 -3.81
CA ILE A 47 -25.26 14.78 -2.37
C ILE A 47 -26.06 16.06 -2.04
N LYS A 48 -25.91 17.13 -2.83
CA LYS A 48 -26.53 18.44 -2.54
C LYS A 48 -28.08 18.45 -2.52
N PRO A 49 -28.80 17.81 -3.46
CA PRO A 49 -30.28 17.83 -3.45
C PRO A 49 -30.88 16.88 -2.39
N ARG A 50 -30.13 15.84 -2.01
CA ARG A 50 -30.57 14.81 -1.05
C ARG A 50 -30.38 15.26 0.41
N ILE A 51 -29.32 16.01 0.69
CA ILE A 51 -29.08 16.58 2.03
C ILE A 51 -30.15 17.63 2.39
N MET A 52 -30.59 18.45 1.44
CA MET A 52 -31.56 19.52 1.73
C MET A 52 -32.97 19.02 2.09
N ASN A 53 -33.32 17.78 1.69
CA ASN A 53 -34.65 17.19 1.89
C ASN A 53 -34.73 16.27 3.15
N VAL A 54 -33.58 15.81 3.66
CA VAL A 54 -33.51 14.87 4.80
C VAL A 54 -33.36 15.59 6.16
N VAL A 55 -32.92 16.85 6.14
CA VAL A 55 -32.62 17.63 7.36
C VAL A 55 -33.88 18.01 8.16
N GLU A 56 -35.08 17.95 7.58
CA GLU A 56 -36.29 18.47 8.24
C GLU A 56 -37.16 17.44 8.99
N THR A 57 -37.00 16.12 8.81
CA THR A 57 -38.04 15.17 9.30
C THR A 57 -37.60 14.00 10.18
N THR A 58 -36.30 13.73 10.40
CA THR A 58 -35.88 12.40 10.93
C THR A 58 -34.74 12.42 11.95
N ASN A 59 -34.66 13.42 12.82
CA ASN A 59 -33.42 13.64 13.59
C ASN A 59 -33.23 12.73 14.84
N VAL A 60 -34.20 11.90 15.26
CA VAL A 60 -34.07 11.09 16.49
C VAL A 60 -34.02 9.57 16.22
N GLU A 61 -34.91 9.04 15.37
CA GLU A 61 -34.93 7.61 15.02
C GLU A 61 -33.78 7.21 14.06
N LEU A 62 -33.33 8.13 13.20
CA LEU A 62 -32.13 7.88 12.40
C LEU A 62 -30.86 7.85 13.25
N LEU A 63 -30.78 8.65 14.33
CA LEU A 63 -29.61 8.62 15.20
C LEU A 63 -29.48 7.27 15.91
N SER A 64 -30.59 6.71 16.42
CA SER A 64 -30.56 5.39 17.08
C SER A 64 -30.26 4.26 16.10
N LEU A 65 -30.85 4.28 14.90
CA LEU A 65 -30.56 3.30 13.85
C LEU A 65 -29.11 3.43 13.36
N SER A 66 -28.61 4.65 13.22
CA SER A 66 -27.23 4.93 12.80
C SER A 66 -26.21 4.43 13.82
N LEU A 67 -26.46 4.59 15.12
CA LEU A 67 -25.58 4.09 16.18
C LEU A 67 -25.51 2.56 16.19
N LYS A 68 -26.63 1.87 15.97
CA LYS A 68 -26.68 0.41 15.89
C LYS A 68 -25.96 -0.14 14.65
N ILE A 69 -26.21 0.44 13.48
CA ILE A 69 -25.50 0.05 12.25
C ILE A 69 -24.00 0.31 12.40
N THR A 70 -23.62 1.43 13.02
CA THR A 70 -22.22 1.77 13.28
C THR A 70 -21.55 0.76 14.21
N SER A 71 -22.21 0.30 15.26
CA SER A 71 -21.65 -0.71 16.16
C SER A 71 -21.49 -2.08 15.49
N GLU A 72 -22.44 -2.48 14.64
CA GLU A 72 -22.36 -3.72 13.86
C GLU A 72 -21.21 -3.67 12.84
N ILE A 73 -21.02 -2.53 12.15
CA ILE A 73 -19.90 -2.32 11.23
C ILE A 73 -18.57 -2.37 11.98
N ILE A 74 -18.45 -1.70 13.14
CA ILE A 74 -17.22 -1.74 13.95
C ILE A 74 -16.91 -3.18 14.37
N THR A 75 -17.92 -3.92 14.82
CA THR A 75 -17.77 -5.33 15.23
C THR A 75 -17.29 -6.19 14.06
N TYR A 76 -17.89 -6.01 12.88
CA TYR A 76 -17.49 -6.72 11.68
C TYR A 76 -16.05 -6.39 11.26
N LEU A 77 -15.67 -5.11 11.28
CA LEU A 77 -14.31 -4.67 10.95
C LEU A 77 -13.28 -5.20 11.94
N GLN A 78 -13.60 -5.25 13.22
CA GLN A 78 -12.74 -5.88 14.24
C GLN A 78 -12.57 -7.38 13.99
N HIS A 79 -13.66 -8.08 13.67
CA HIS A 79 -13.60 -9.50 13.32
C HIS A 79 -12.76 -9.75 12.06
N LEU A 80 -12.96 -8.92 11.04
CA LEU A 80 -12.22 -8.97 9.78
C LEU A 80 -10.73 -8.67 10.01
N HIS A 81 -10.39 -7.71 10.87
CA HIS A 81 -9.03 -7.43 11.30
C HIS A 81 -8.39 -8.66 11.96
N THR A 82 -9.08 -9.32 12.90
CA THR A 82 -8.60 -10.56 13.52
C THR A 82 -8.38 -11.68 12.50
N LEU A 83 -9.30 -11.84 11.54
CA LEU A 83 -9.16 -12.84 10.47
C LEU A 83 -7.99 -12.51 9.53
N ILE A 84 -7.81 -11.24 9.15
CA ILE A 84 -6.65 -10.81 8.37
C ILE A 84 -5.38 -11.15 9.12
N HIS A 85 -5.26 -10.83 10.41
CA HIS A 85 -4.07 -11.16 11.20
C HIS A 85 -3.83 -12.67 11.36
N LYS A 86 -4.89 -13.48 11.31
CA LYS A 86 -4.79 -14.94 11.36
C LYS A 86 -4.21 -15.52 10.06
N TYR A 87 -4.59 -14.99 8.90
CA TYR A 87 -4.16 -15.51 7.59
C TYR A 87 -2.93 -14.78 7.02
N PHE A 88 -2.72 -13.54 7.45
CA PHE A 88 -1.59 -12.69 7.10
C PHE A 88 -0.87 -12.30 8.41
N PRO A 89 0.15 -13.06 8.83
CA PRO A 89 0.94 -12.68 10.00
C PRO A 89 1.49 -11.26 9.82
N PHE A 90 1.66 -10.52 10.92
CA PHE A 90 2.20 -9.16 10.88
C PHE A 90 3.42 -9.08 9.96
N PRO A 91 3.57 -8.00 9.16
CA PRO A 91 4.77 -7.81 8.37
C PRO A 91 5.94 -7.90 9.32
N ASN A 92 6.68 -9.00 9.24
CA ASN A 92 7.90 -9.14 10.01
C ASN A 92 8.81 -8.02 9.50
N ASP A 93 9.21 -7.10 10.38
CA ASP A 93 10.13 -6.02 10.02
C ASP A 93 11.45 -6.59 9.44
N ASP A 94 11.77 -7.85 9.74
CA ASP A 94 12.85 -8.63 9.12
C ASP A 94 12.67 -8.89 7.61
N ILE A 95 11.50 -8.63 7.01
CA ILE A 95 11.20 -8.85 5.57
C ILE A 95 11.09 -7.50 4.85
N ASN A 96 10.95 -6.39 5.59
CA ASN A 96 10.79 -5.05 5.03
C ASN A 96 12.00 -4.63 4.16
N TRP A 97 13.19 -5.16 4.46
CA TRP A 97 14.39 -4.98 3.63
C TRP A 97 14.27 -5.63 2.25
N LEU A 98 13.47 -6.67 2.04
CA LEU A 98 13.30 -7.26 0.70
C LEU A 98 12.53 -6.32 -0.24
N GLN A 99 11.67 -5.47 0.31
CA GLN A 99 10.98 -4.43 -0.46
C GLN A 99 11.80 -3.14 -0.55
N ASN A 100 12.67 -2.88 0.43
CA ASN A 100 13.43 -1.64 0.56
C ASN A 100 14.95 -1.91 0.65
N THR A 101 15.44 -2.81 -0.20
CA THR A 101 16.79 -3.41 -0.14
C THR A 101 17.91 -2.37 -0.16
N PHE A 102 17.69 -1.26 -0.86
CA PHE A 102 18.68 -0.19 -1.05
C PHE A 102 18.38 1.07 -0.21
N THR A 103 17.38 1.02 0.66
CA THR A 103 16.92 2.17 1.47
C THR A 103 17.01 1.89 2.96
N ILE A 104 16.85 0.62 3.37
CA ILE A 104 17.05 0.22 4.76
C ILE A 104 18.55 0.11 5.05
N ALA A 105 18.95 0.63 6.20
CA ALA A 105 20.32 0.46 6.66
C ALA A 105 20.53 -1.00 7.11
N ILE A 106 21.24 -1.77 6.28
CA ILE A 106 21.56 -3.20 6.44
C ILE A 106 22.10 -3.52 7.85
N LYS A 107 22.75 -2.55 8.51
CA LYS A 107 23.28 -2.64 9.88
C LYS A 107 22.25 -3.01 10.96
N TYR A 108 20.95 -2.90 10.68
CA TYR A 108 19.88 -3.26 11.61
C TYR A 108 19.34 -4.69 11.39
N LEU A 109 19.83 -5.41 10.37
CA LEU A 109 19.42 -6.79 10.12
C LEU A 109 20.15 -7.74 11.08
N ASN A 110 19.39 -8.53 11.83
CA ASN A 110 19.92 -9.55 12.73
C ASN A 110 20.38 -10.79 11.93
N MET A 111 21.53 -10.68 11.26
CA MET A 111 22.13 -11.73 10.42
C MET A 111 23.60 -11.95 10.74
N ALA A 112 24.14 -13.12 10.35
CA ALA A 112 25.56 -13.41 10.46
C ALA A 112 26.42 -12.39 9.68
N VAL A 113 27.55 -11.98 10.25
CA VAL A 113 28.45 -10.94 9.71
C VAL A 113 28.82 -11.18 8.25
N ARG A 114 29.13 -12.42 7.86
CA ARG A 114 29.46 -12.77 6.46
C ARG A 114 28.32 -12.48 5.47
N LYS A 115 27.06 -12.71 5.88
CA LYS A 115 25.89 -12.40 5.04
C LYS A 115 25.67 -10.89 4.93
N LEU A 116 25.95 -10.14 6.00
CA LEU A 116 25.88 -8.68 5.99
C LEU A 116 26.92 -8.06 5.05
N GLU A 117 28.14 -8.59 5.01
CA GLU A 117 29.19 -8.15 4.06
C GLU A 117 28.79 -8.42 2.61
N GLN A 118 28.27 -9.62 2.33
CA GLN A 118 27.75 -9.96 1.00
C GLN A 118 26.62 -9.02 0.57
N LEU A 119 25.63 -8.79 1.44
CA LEU A 119 24.54 -7.84 1.18
C LEU A 119 25.04 -6.41 1.01
N THR A 120 26.05 -5.99 1.77
CA THR A 120 26.65 -4.66 1.67
C THR A 120 27.31 -4.47 0.30
N ASN A 121 28.06 -5.47 -0.19
CA ASN A 121 28.66 -5.44 -1.53
C ASN A 121 27.61 -5.40 -2.65
N ILE A 122 26.51 -6.14 -2.49
CA ILE A 122 25.38 -6.14 -3.44
C ILE A 122 24.67 -4.79 -3.45
N VAL A 123 24.43 -4.20 -2.28
CA VAL A 123 23.74 -2.90 -2.16
C VAL A 123 24.62 -1.74 -2.66
N ALA A 124 25.93 -1.86 -2.54
CA ALA A 124 26.90 -0.92 -3.12
C ALA A 124 26.95 -1.01 -4.67
N ASN A 125 26.44 -2.07 -5.29
CA ASN A 125 26.47 -2.22 -6.73
C ASN A 125 25.42 -1.33 -7.41
N HIS A 126 25.89 -0.31 -8.12
CA HIS A 126 25.05 0.65 -8.84
C HIS A 126 24.21 0.03 -9.95
N ASN A 127 24.70 -1.03 -10.61
CA ASN A 127 23.94 -1.71 -11.67
C ASN A 127 22.75 -2.47 -11.08
N ILE A 128 22.96 -3.20 -9.98
CA ILE A 128 21.88 -3.92 -9.29
C ILE A 128 20.85 -2.94 -8.73
N LYS A 129 21.31 -1.82 -8.15
CA LYS A 129 20.43 -0.73 -7.69
C LYS A 129 19.65 -0.08 -8.83
N TYR A 130 20.28 0.11 -9.99
CA TYR A 130 19.59 0.62 -11.18
C TYR A 130 18.49 -0.34 -11.62
N THR A 131 18.82 -1.63 -11.81
CA THR A 131 17.87 -2.67 -12.20
C THR A 131 16.72 -2.78 -11.20
N PHE A 132 16.99 -2.72 -9.90
CA PHE A 132 15.95 -2.71 -8.86
C PHE A 132 14.95 -1.56 -9.02
N ASN A 133 15.43 -0.38 -9.38
CA ASN A 133 14.58 0.82 -9.49
C ASN A 133 13.78 0.87 -10.79
N THR A 134 14.29 0.26 -11.87
CA THR A 134 13.69 0.30 -13.21
C THR A 134 12.77 -0.88 -13.50
N THR A 135 12.99 -2.03 -12.87
CA THR A 135 12.17 -3.25 -13.04
C THR A 135 11.08 -3.39 -11.97
N MET A 136 10.18 -4.36 -12.15
CA MET A 136 9.21 -4.73 -11.12
C MET A 136 9.87 -5.58 -10.03
N LEU A 137 9.33 -5.55 -8.81
CA LEU A 137 9.89 -6.30 -7.66
C LEU A 137 10.07 -7.80 -7.96
N LEU A 138 9.06 -8.44 -8.54
CA LEU A 138 9.11 -9.87 -8.88
C LEU A 138 10.15 -10.16 -9.96
N GLU A 139 10.19 -9.32 -11.01
CA GLU A 139 11.12 -9.45 -12.13
C GLU A 139 12.56 -9.29 -11.65
N PHE A 140 12.82 -8.27 -10.81
CA PHE A 140 14.10 -8.07 -10.16
C PHE A 140 14.55 -9.31 -9.40
N TRP A 141 13.74 -9.84 -8.48
CA TRP A 141 14.14 -11.00 -7.66
C TRP A 141 14.30 -12.27 -8.48
N THR A 142 13.57 -12.40 -9.59
CA THR A 142 13.71 -13.53 -10.52
C THR A 142 15.04 -13.47 -11.28
N ILE A 143 15.43 -12.29 -11.75
CA ILE A 143 16.73 -12.05 -12.41
C ILE A 143 17.87 -12.23 -11.39
N PHE A 144 17.75 -11.59 -10.22
CA PHE A 144 18.75 -11.62 -9.17
C PHE A 144 19.07 -13.05 -8.71
N ARG A 145 18.05 -13.89 -8.49
CA ARG A 145 18.23 -15.30 -8.12
C ARG A 145 18.94 -16.14 -9.19
N ARG A 146 18.80 -15.76 -10.47
CA ARG A 146 19.47 -16.47 -11.58
C ARG A 146 20.96 -16.13 -11.65
N GLU A 147 21.31 -14.88 -11.36
CA GLU A 147 22.70 -14.37 -11.42
C GLU A 147 23.49 -14.65 -10.13
N TYR A 148 22.79 -14.79 -9.00
CA TYR A 148 23.37 -15.04 -7.67
C TYR A 148 22.64 -16.21 -6.97
N PRO A 149 23.02 -17.47 -7.24
CA PRO A 149 22.41 -18.65 -6.63
C PRO A 149 22.76 -18.87 -5.15
#